data_AF-A0A209A1H8-F1
#
_entry.id   AF-A0A209A1H8-F1
#
_cell.length_a   1.000
_cell.length_b   1.000
_cell.length_c   1.000
_cell.angle_alpha   90.00
_cell.angle_beta   90.00
_cell.angle_gamma   90.00
#
_symmetry.space_group_name_H-M   'P 1'
#
loop_
_entity.id
_entity.type
_entity.pdbx_description
1 polymer ?
#
loop_
_entity_poly.entity_id
_entity_poly.type
_entity_poly.pdbx_seq_one_letter_code
_entity_poly.pdbx_strand_id
1 'polypeptide(L)'
;MADENTGLVVIDIKPESYPTLYVTNGLDSYLDQIRQEVSEVPDLSTTKGRERIKSLAASVSRSKTAIEKPGRDYLKKLKEAVKPAEAEIKRFVDACDALRDETRRPLTEWEAEQDRLKLEAERIAAEEAYSAMWHEAHDMDAVITIRIAEKAAAKKESDHEMALLMNDAFDRAQADKKAEDERLQKAHEEFIAQQAAEKAKRETEEKAKRDIEAAEQRERDAKLAHERAEQKAEQDKKDAAAKAEREKQEAIAAEQRKAQEAADRIKREAQQKEDARLAEEKRIADEAAARAANEAHRKTVGTAVVNGLIEHAGLTREQAIATLCAIKDSKIPHTNIHY
;
A
#
# COMPACT_ATOMS: atom_id res chain seq x y z
N MET A 1 32.70 89.78 -24.73
CA MET A 1 31.74 88.68 -24.93
C MET A 1 32.47 87.59 -25.67
N ALA A 2 32.87 86.53 -24.98
CA ALA A 2 33.43 85.33 -25.59
C ALA A 2 32.41 84.22 -25.33
N ASP A 3 31.55 83.98 -26.32
CA ASP A 3 30.79 82.74 -26.42
C ASP A 3 31.80 81.62 -26.73
N GLU A 4 32.42 81.07 -25.68
CA GLU A 4 33.12 79.80 -25.80
C GLU A 4 32.08 78.69 -25.86
N ASN A 5 31.78 78.35 -27.11
CA ASN A 5 31.18 77.12 -27.55
C ASN A 5 31.93 75.91 -26.93
N THR A 6 31.58 75.52 -25.69
CA THR A 6 31.96 74.21 -25.12
C THR A 6 31.18 73.15 -25.87
N GLY A 7 31.68 72.83 -27.06
CA GLY A 7 31.11 71.84 -27.96
C GLY A 7 30.89 70.53 -27.22
N LEU A 8 29.76 69.88 -27.52
CA LEU A 8 29.52 68.49 -27.19
C LEU A 8 30.80 67.69 -27.47
N VAL A 9 31.42 67.13 -26.44
CA VAL A 9 32.39 66.06 -26.63
C VAL A 9 31.61 64.86 -27.13
N VAL A 10 31.53 64.73 -28.45
CA VAL A 10 31.07 63.51 -29.12
C VAL A 10 32.16 62.48 -28.85
N ILE A 11 32.00 61.70 -27.78
CA ILE A 11 32.86 60.56 -27.46
C ILE A 11 32.60 59.49 -28.54
N ASP A 12 33.33 59.56 -29.64
CA ASP A 12 33.30 58.56 -30.70
C ASP A 12 34.32 57.45 -30.38
N ILE A 13 33.84 56.34 -29.80
CA ILE A 13 34.69 55.20 -29.47
C ILE A 13 34.87 54.34 -30.72
N LYS A 14 36.11 54.24 -31.19
CA LYS A 14 36.45 53.38 -32.34
C LYS A 14 36.45 51.90 -31.96
N PRO A 15 36.00 50.99 -32.85
CA PRO A 15 36.03 49.55 -32.63
C PRO A 15 37.38 48.96 -32.25
N GLU A 16 38.48 49.54 -32.77
CA GLU A 16 39.86 49.14 -32.46
C GLU A 16 40.18 49.23 -30.95
N SER A 17 39.55 50.18 -30.25
CA SER A 17 39.80 50.48 -28.85
C SER A 17 38.89 49.68 -27.91
N TYR A 18 37.93 48.90 -28.42
CA TYR A 18 37.00 48.15 -27.57
C TYR A 18 37.68 47.15 -26.63
N PRO A 19 38.68 46.35 -27.07
CA PRO A 19 39.32 45.36 -26.20
C PRO A 19 40.09 45.97 -25.03
N THR A 20 40.57 47.21 -25.16
CA THR A 20 41.32 47.89 -24.10
C THR A 20 40.44 48.76 -23.21
N LEU A 21 39.30 49.22 -23.72
CA LEU A 21 38.37 50.08 -22.97
C LEU A 21 37.33 49.29 -22.17
N TYR A 22 36.78 48.21 -22.73
CA TYR A 22 35.75 47.39 -22.05
C TYR A 22 36.35 46.28 -21.20
N VAL A 23 37.31 46.66 -20.36
CA VAL A 23 37.92 45.81 -19.32
C VAL A 23 37.63 46.41 -17.96
N THR A 24 37.97 45.69 -16.89
CA THR A 24 37.84 46.21 -15.52
C THR A 24 38.54 47.57 -15.41
N ASN A 25 37.80 48.61 -15.03
CA ASN A 25 38.26 49.99 -14.86
C ASN A 25 38.82 50.66 -16.14
N GLY A 26 38.61 50.08 -17.33
CA GLY A 26 39.11 50.65 -18.59
C GLY A 26 38.39 51.94 -19.04
N LEU A 27 37.26 52.28 -18.43
CA LEU A 27 36.45 53.46 -18.75
C LEU A 27 36.64 54.63 -17.76
N ASP A 28 37.49 54.48 -16.74
CA ASP A 28 37.64 55.45 -15.65
C ASP A 28 38.11 56.82 -16.16
N SER A 29 38.97 56.86 -17.19
CA SER A 29 39.40 58.12 -17.81
C SER A 29 38.23 58.92 -18.41
N TYR A 30 37.25 58.24 -19.00
CA TYR A 30 36.05 58.90 -19.54
C TYR A 30 35.10 59.34 -18.41
N LEU A 31 35.03 58.58 -17.32
CA LEU A 31 34.26 58.98 -16.14
C LEU A 31 34.83 60.23 -15.48
N ASP A 32 36.15 60.31 -15.36
CA ASP A 32 36.82 61.48 -14.79
C ASP A 32 36.69 62.71 -15.70
N GLN A 33 36.74 62.53 -17.02
CA GLN A 33 36.44 63.60 -17.98
C GLN A 33 35.00 64.10 -17.82
N ILE A 34 34.01 63.20 -17.75
CA ILE A 34 32.60 63.57 -17.55
C ILE A 34 32.41 64.30 -16.21
N ARG A 35 33.08 63.85 -15.14
CA ARG A 35 33.05 64.51 -13.82
C ARG A 35 33.61 65.93 -13.89
N GLN A 36 34.71 66.13 -14.62
CA GLN A 36 35.31 67.44 -14.80
C GLN A 36 34.39 68.38 -15.59
N GLU A 37 33.72 67.88 -16.64
CA GLU A 37 32.76 68.64 -17.46
C GLU A 37 31.52 69.10 -16.68
N VAL A 38 31.08 68.34 -15.67
CA VAL A 38 29.93 68.69 -14.83
C VAL A 38 30.30 69.26 -13.46
N SER A 39 31.57 69.62 -13.27
CA SER A 39 32.07 70.12 -11.97
C SER A 39 31.58 71.53 -11.61
N GLU A 40 31.08 72.29 -12.58
CA GLU A 40 30.51 73.61 -12.33
C GLU A 40 29.22 73.52 -11.50
N VAL A 41 29.02 74.46 -10.58
CA VAL A 41 27.83 74.55 -9.71
C VAL A 41 27.06 75.84 -10.05
N PRO A 42 26.12 75.81 -11.00
CA PRO A 42 25.30 76.97 -11.35
C PRO A 42 24.34 77.39 -10.22
N ASP A 43 24.04 78.70 -10.13
CA ASP A 43 23.13 79.24 -9.10
C ASP A 43 21.67 78.80 -9.30
N LEU A 44 21.13 78.08 -8.31
CA LEU A 44 19.77 77.56 -8.26
C LEU A 44 18.69 78.63 -8.10
N SER A 45 19.03 79.82 -7.61
CA SER A 45 18.09 80.93 -7.44
C SER A 45 17.58 81.46 -8.77
N THR A 46 18.40 81.32 -9.83
CA THR A 46 18.10 81.82 -11.18
C THR A 46 17.48 80.74 -12.09
N THR A 47 16.58 81.14 -12.98
CA THR A 47 16.05 80.22 -14.02
C THR A 47 17.16 79.71 -14.93
N LYS A 48 18.12 80.57 -15.30
CA LYS A 48 19.27 80.20 -16.15
C LYS A 48 20.18 79.16 -15.52
N GLY A 49 20.46 79.24 -14.21
CA GLY A 49 21.26 78.24 -13.51
C GLY A 49 20.56 76.89 -13.42
N ARG A 50 19.25 76.86 -13.17
CA ARG A 50 18.45 75.63 -13.21
C ARG A 50 18.41 74.99 -14.61
N GLU A 51 18.34 75.79 -15.68
CA GLU A 51 18.43 75.30 -17.06
C GLU A 51 19.82 74.75 -17.39
N ARG A 52 20.89 75.39 -16.90
CA ARG A 52 22.26 74.90 -17.09
C ARG A 52 22.47 73.54 -16.43
N ILE A 53 21.98 73.33 -15.21
CA ILE A 53 22.04 72.04 -14.51
C ILE A 53 21.32 70.95 -15.31
N LYS A 54 20.14 71.23 -15.86
CA LYS A 54 19.42 70.29 -16.75
C LYS A 54 20.25 69.94 -17.98
N SER A 55 20.91 70.93 -18.58
CA SER A 55 21.78 70.73 -19.74
C SER A 55 23.00 69.86 -19.42
N LEU A 56 23.66 70.10 -18.29
CA LEU A 56 24.77 69.27 -17.80
C LEU A 56 24.34 67.83 -17.55
N ALA A 57 23.21 67.62 -16.87
CA ALA A 57 22.66 66.28 -16.64
C ALA A 57 22.30 65.56 -17.95
N ALA A 58 21.78 66.29 -18.94
CA ALA A 58 21.52 65.76 -20.28
C ALA A 58 22.82 65.38 -21.00
N SER A 59 23.91 66.14 -20.82
CA SER A 59 25.23 65.81 -21.35
C SER A 59 25.73 64.48 -20.81
N VAL A 60 25.69 64.28 -19.49
CA VAL A 60 26.06 62.99 -18.85
C VAL A 60 25.27 61.82 -19.43
N SER A 61 23.96 62.02 -19.64
CA SER A 61 23.09 60.98 -20.20
C SER A 61 23.46 60.62 -21.65
N ARG A 62 23.87 61.61 -22.45
CA ARG A 62 24.36 61.41 -23.83
C ARG A 62 25.71 60.69 -23.83
N SER A 63 26.66 61.14 -23.02
CA SER A 63 27.99 60.51 -22.88
C SER A 63 27.88 59.07 -22.39
N LYS A 64 27.00 58.78 -21.42
CA LYS A 64 26.69 57.41 -20.99
C LYS A 64 26.24 56.54 -22.17
N THR A 65 25.26 57.03 -22.94
CA THR A 65 24.70 56.27 -24.06
C THR A 65 25.72 56.05 -25.17
N ALA A 66 26.58 57.03 -25.43
CA ALA A 66 27.66 56.97 -26.42
C ALA A 66 28.71 55.90 -26.07
N ILE A 67 29.02 55.70 -24.78
CA ILE A 67 29.97 54.69 -24.32
C ILE A 67 29.32 53.30 -24.19
N GLU A 68 28.06 53.24 -23.75
CA GLU A 68 27.36 51.98 -23.45
C GLU A 68 26.93 51.21 -24.71
N LYS A 69 26.44 51.92 -25.73
CA LYS A 69 25.93 51.28 -26.96
C LYS A 69 27.03 50.50 -27.73
N PRO A 70 28.22 51.07 -28.00
CA PRO A 70 29.31 50.33 -28.63
C PRO A 70 29.80 49.15 -27.81
N GLY A 71 29.78 49.27 -26.47
CA GLY A 71 30.14 48.18 -25.56
C GLY A 71 29.17 47.00 -25.64
N ARG A 72 27.86 47.28 -25.75
CA ARG A 72 26.86 46.22 -25.98
C ARG A 72 27.06 45.52 -27.32
N ASP A 73 27.37 46.27 -28.38
CA ASP A 73 27.65 45.71 -29.69
C ASP A 73 28.93 44.85 -29.69
N TYR A 74 29.97 45.26 -28.95
CA TYR A 74 31.17 44.47 -28.74
C TYR A 74 30.89 43.18 -27.97
N LEU A 75 30.13 43.24 -26.87
CA LEU A 75 29.71 42.06 -26.10
C LEU A 75 28.90 41.08 -26.95
N LYS A 76 28.05 41.57 -27.85
CA LYS A 76 27.31 40.72 -28.80
C LYS A 76 28.26 39.98 -29.73
N LYS A 77 29.27 40.66 -30.30
CA LYS A 77 30.28 40.04 -31.17
C LYS A 77 31.11 38.99 -30.43
N LEU A 78 31.53 39.29 -29.19
CA LEU A 78 32.28 38.33 -28.36
C LEU A 78 31.46 37.07 -28.09
N LYS A 79 30.18 37.22 -27.71
CA LYS A 79 29.29 36.08 -27.50
C LYS A 79 29.07 35.28 -28.79
N GLU A 80 28.93 35.96 -29.93
CA GLU A 80 28.75 35.31 -31.22
C GLU A 80 29.98 34.47 -31.62
N ALA A 81 31.19 34.93 -31.31
CA ALA A 81 32.42 34.21 -31.59
C ALA A 81 32.55 32.91 -30.76
N VAL A 82 31.94 32.85 -29.57
CA VAL A 82 32.00 31.67 -28.68
C VAL A 82 30.95 30.61 -29.05
N LYS A 83 29.83 30.99 -29.68
CA LYS A 83 28.74 30.07 -30.06
C LYS A 83 29.16 28.86 -30.90
N PRO A 84 30.02 28.98 -31.93
CA PRO A 84 30.46 27.81 -32.70
C PRO A 84 31.23 26.80 -31.85
N ALA A 85 32.06 27.29 -30.91
CA ALA A 85 32.80 26.42 -30.00
C ALA A 85 31.86 25.72 -29.01
N GLU A 86 30.88 26.44 -28.44
CA GLU A 86 29.84 25.84 -27.59
C GLU A 86 29.02 24.79 -28.35
N ALA A 87 28.66 25.06 -29.60
CA ALA A 87 27.90 24.14 -30.44
C ALA A 87 28.70 22.87 -30.76
N GLU A 88 29.99 22.98 -31.08
CA GLU A 88 30.83 21.80 -31.34
C GLU A 88 31.06 20.98 -30.06
N ILE A 89 31.28 21.63 -28.91
CA ILE A 89 31.40 20.93 -27.61
C ILE A 89 30.11 20.16 -27.33
N LYS A 90 28.95 20.78 -27.52
CA LYS A 90 27.66 20.10 -27.34
C LYS A 90 27.54 18.91 -28.28
N ARG A 91 27.81 19.10 -29.58
CA ARG A 91 27.75 18.04 -30.58
C ARG A 91 28.69 16.87 -30.25
N PHE A 92 29.88 17.16 -29.70
CA PHE A 92 30.81 16.14 -29.23
C PHE A 92 30.26 15.37 -28.03
N VAL A 93 29.73 16.05 -27.01
CA VAL A 93 29.14 15.41 -25.83
C VAL A 93 27.95 14.53 -26.22
N ASP A 94 27.03 15.07 -27.04
CA ASP A 94 25.86 14.34 -27.53
C ASP A 94 26.29 13.07 -28.30
N ALA A 95 27.35 13.17 -29.12
CA ALA A 95 27.90 12.02 -29.84
C ALA A 95 28.55 10.98 -28.92
N CYS A 96 29.25 11.41 -27.87
CA CYS A 96 29.83 10.50 -26.86
C CYS A 96 28.74 9.78 -26.05
N ASP A 97 27.67 10.48 -25.66
CA ASP A 97 26.54 9.88 -24.96
C ASP A 97 25.83 8.85 -25.85
N ALA A 98 25.58 9.18 -27.11
CA ALA A 98 25.00 8.24 -28.08
C ALA A 98 25.88 6.98 -28.25
N LEU A 99 27.21 7.16 -28.35
CA LEU A 99 28.15 6.05 -28.47
C LEU A 99 28.17 5.18 -27.20
N ARG A 100 28.11 5.79 -26.01
CA ARG A 100 27.99 5.06 -24.75
C ARG A 100 26.72 4.20 -24.73
N ASP A 101 25.59 4.79 -25.10
CA ASP A 101 24.30 4.12 -25.06
C ASP A 101 24.23 2.98 -26.08
N GLU A 102 24.79 3.17 -27.29
CA GLU A 102 24.93 2.10 -28.28
C GLU A 102 25.87 0.99 -27.79
N THR A 103 26.99 1.33 -27.16
CA THR A 103 27.93 0.35 -26.59
C THR A 103 27.28 -0.44 -25.46
N ARG A 104 26.41 0.19 -24.65
CA ARG A 104 25.68 -0.46 -23.57
C ARG A 104 24.46 -1.24 -24.06
N ARG A 105 23.91 -0.92 -25.24
CA ARG A 105 22.67 -1.51 -25.75
C ARG A 105 22.64 -3.05 -25.70
N PRO A 106 23.68 -3.79 -26.14
CA PRO A 106 23.66 -5.25 -26.07
C PRO A 106 23.51 -5.79 -24.64
N LEU A 107 24.13 -5.12 -23.66
CA LEU A 107 24.00 -5.50 -22.26
C LEU A 107 22.58 -5.21 -21.74
N THR A 108 22.03 -4.05 -22.06
CA THR A 108 20.65 -3.68 -21.67
C THR A 108 19.62 -4.63 -22.28
N GLU A 109 19.79 -5.02 -23.55
CA GLU A 109 18.92 -5.99 -24.24
C GLU A 109 19.02 -7.37 -23.57
N TRP A 110 20.23 -7.83 -23.24
CA TRP A 110 20.44 -9.08 -22.52
C TRP A 110 19.85 -9.06 -21.11
N GLU A 111 20.03 -7.97 -20.35
CA GLU A 111 19.42 -7.79 -19.01
C GLU A 111 17.89 -7.88 -19.09
N ALA A 112 17.28 -7.23 -20.09
CA ALA A 112 15.83 -7.29 -20.31
C ALA A 112 15.33 -8.70 -20.70
N GLU A 113 16.10 -9.43 -21.51
CA GLU A 113 15.79 -10.84 -21.83
C GLU A 113 15.90 -11.74 -20.60
N GLN A 114 16.93 -11.56 -19.76
CA GLN A 114 17.07 -12.31 -18.52
C GLN A 114 15.89 -12.08 -17.56
N ASP A 115 15.43 -10.84 -17.45
CA ASP A 115 14.29 -10.53 -16.59
C ASP A 115 12.98 -11.08 -17.16
N ARG A 116 12.80 -11.09 -18.49
CA ARG A 116 11.67 -11.81 -19.12
C ARG A 116 11.72 -13.30 -18.81
N LEU A 117 12.89 -13.93 -18.94
CA LEU A 117 13.06 -15.37 -18.68
C LEU A 117 12.79 -15.71 -17.22
N LYS A 118 13.24 -14.88 -16.26
CA LYS A 118 12.92 -15.07 -14.84
C LYS A 118 11.42 -14.96 -14.60
N LEU A 119 10.77 -13.95 -15.16
CA LEU A 119 9.32 -13.77 -15.00
C LEU A 119 8.53 -14.94 -15.60
N GLU A 120 8.97 -15.45 -16.74
CA GLU A 120 8.38 -16.64 -17.36
C GLU A 120 8.63 -17.91 -16.54
N ALA A 121 9.83 -18.09 -16.00
CA ALA A 121 10.16 -19.19 -15.10
C ALA A 121 9.34 -19.13 -13.81
N GLU A 122 9.14 -17.95 -13.23
CA GLU A 122 8.27 -17.73 -12.07
C GLU A 122 6.81 -18.05 -12.39
N ARG A 123 6.32 -17.66 -13.57
CA ARG A 123 4.98 -18.01 -14.04
C ARG A 123 4.82 -19.52 -14.17
N ILE A 124 5.76 -20.19 -14.82
CA ILE A 124 5.75 -21.65 -14.99
C ILE A 124 5.78 -22.34 -13.63
N ALA A 125 6.66 -21.92 -12.72
CA ALA A 125 6.73 -22.47 -11.37
C ALA A 125 5.43 -22.26 -10.57
N ALA A 126 4.78 -21.10 -10.72
CA ALA A 126 3.48 -20.84 -10.10
C ALA A 126 2.37 -21.74 -10.68
N GLU A 127 2.37 -21.95 -11.99
CA GLU A 127 1.40 -22.83 -12.66
C GLU A 127 1.62 -24.30 -12.31
N GLU A 128 2.87 -24.76 -12.24
CA GLU A 128 3.23 -26.09 -11.75
C GLU A 128 2.82 -26.28 -10.29
N ALA A 129 3.05 -25.29 -9.42
CA ALA A 129 2.61 -25.33 -8.03
C ALA A 129 1.08 -25.38 -7.90
N TYR A 130 0.36 -24.61 -8.72
CA TYR A 130 -1.10 -24.65 -8.77
C TYR A 130 -1.61 -26.01 -9.27
N SER A 131 -1.00 -26.55 -10.32
CA SER A 131 -1.32 -27.87 -10.86
C SER A 131 -1.09 -28.98 -9.82
N ALA A 132 0.05 -28.95 -9.11
CA ALA A 132 0.34 -29.90 -8.03
C ALA A 132 -0.68 -29.84 -6.91
N MET A 133 -1.06 -28.64 -6.47
CA MET A 133 -2.11 -28.45 -5.46
C MET A 133 -3.47 -28.95 -5.94
N TRP A 134 -3.80 -28.73 -7.21
CA TRP A 134 -5.04 -29.23 -7.81
C TRP A 134 -5.07 -30.76 -7.86
N HIS A 135 -3.97 -31.40 -8.24
CA HIS A 135 -3.83 -32.86 -8.24
C HIS A 135 -3.96 -33.43 -6.82
N GLU A 136 -3.29 -32.85 -5.84
CA GLU A 136 -3.40 -33.28 -4.43
C GLU A 136 -4.83 -33.15 -3.89
N ALA A 137 -5.51 -32.04 -4.22
CA ALA A 137 -6.91 -31.86 -3.85
C ALA A 137 -7.82 -32.91 -4.49
N HIS A 138 -7.58 -33.28 -5.76
CA HIS A 138 -8.36 -34.29 -6.45
C HIS A 138 -8.12 -35.70 -5.89
N ASP A 139 -6.86 -36.05 -5.59
CA ASP A 139 -6.52 -37.32 -4.95
C ASP A 139 -7.18 -37.43 -3.57
N MET A 140 -7.20 -36.32 -2.81
CA MET A 140 -7.87 -36.27 -1.52
C MET A 140 -9.39 -36.45 -1.63
N ASP A 141 -10.02 -35.81 -2.61
CA ASP A 141 -11.45 -35.96 -2.87
C ASP A 141 -11.82 -37.39 -3.29
N ALA A 142 -10.97 -38.04 -4.09
CA ALA A 142 -11.13 -39.44 -4.47
C ALA A 142 -11.06 -40.36 -3.24
N VAL A 143 -10.09 -40.16 -2.35
CA VAL A 143 -9.96 -40.93 -1.09
C VAL A 143 -11.18 -40.72 -0.18
N ILE A 144 -11.67 -39.49 -0.05
CA ILE A 144 -12.85 -39.18 0.75
C ILE A 144 -14.07 -39.90 0.18
N THR A 145 -14.26 -39.84 -1.13
CA THR A 145 -15.38 -40.49 -1.84
C THR A 145 -15.39 -42.00 -1.61
N ILE A 146 -14.23 -42.66 -1.75
CA ILE A 146 -14.07 -44.09 -1.47
C ILE A 146 -14.46 -44.40 -0.03
N ARG A 147 -13.96 -43.62 0.94
CA ARG A 147 -14.24 -43.85 2.36
C ARG A 147 -15.71 -43.63 2.74
N ILE A 148 -16.40 -42.70 2.08
CA ILE A 148 -17.84 -42.51 2.26
C ILE A 148 -18.59 -43.72 1.72
N ALA A 149 -18.22 -44.24 0.54
CA ALA A 149 -18.83 -45.42 -0.05
C ALA A 149 -18.63 -46.67 0.82
N GLU A 150 -17.43 -46.89 1.36
CA GLU A 150 -17.13 -47.99 2.29
C GLU A 150 -17.99 -47.92 3.56
N LYS A 151 -18.10 -46.73 4.16
CA LYS A 151 -18.95 -46.52 5.35
C LYS A 151 -20.43 -46.77 5.04
N ALA A 152 -20.90 -46.32 3.88
CA ALA A 152 -22.28 -46.56 3.45
C ALA A 152 -22.55 -48.05 3.23
N ALA A 153 -21.61 -48.78 2.63
CA ALA A 153 -21.70 -50.23 2.43
C ALA A 153 -21.73 -50.98 3.77
N ALA A 154 -20.81 -50.66 4.69
CA ALA A 154 -20.77 -51.27 6.03
C ALA A 154 -22.06 -50.98 6.83
N LYS A 155 -22.59 -49.76 6.72
CA LYS A 155 -23.87 -49.41 7.35
C LYS A 155 -25.03 -50.23 6.75
N LYS A 156 -25.06 -50.38 5.43
CA LYS A 156 -26.10 -51.18 4.77
C LYS A 156 -26.06 -52.64 5.22
N GLU A 157 -24.87 -53.22 5.38
CA GLU A 157 -24.71 -54.59 5.89
C GLU A 157 -25.18 -54.71 7.35
N SER A 158 -24.78 -53.77 8.22
CA SER A 158 -25.22 -53.76 9.62
C SER A 158 -26.73 -53.55 9.77
N ASP A 159 -27.32 -52.62 9.00
CA ASP A 159 -28.77 -52.38 8.99
C ASP A 159 -29.51 -53.62 8.48
N HIS A 160 -28.95 -54.36 7.51
CA HIS A 160 -29.52 -55.60 7.01
C HIS A 160 -29.49 -56.72 8.05
N GLU A 161 -28.36 -56.91 8.75
CA GLU A 161 -28.24 -57.89 9.83
C GLU A 161 -29.22 -57.59 10.97
N MET A 162 -29.32 -56.32 11.37
CA MET A 162 -30.27 -55.89 12.39
C MET A 162 -31.72 -56.14 11.97
N ALA A 163 -32.06 -55.90 10.70
CA ALA A 163 -33.39 -56.22 10.16
C ALA A 163 -33.69 -57.73 10.21
N LEU A 164 -32.72 -58.60 9.92
CA LEU A 164 -32.88 -60.05 10.05
C LEU A 164 -33.11 -60.48 11.50
N LEU A 165 -32.34 -59.93 12.44
CA LEU A 165 -32.51 -60.21 13.87
C LEU A 165 -33.87 -59.73 14.40
N MET A 166 -34.35 -58.57 13.93
CA MET A 166 -35.68 -58.08 14.29
C MET A 166 -36.80 -58.97 13.74
N ASN A 167 -36.67 -59.48 12.51
CA ASN A 167 -37.62 -60.44 11.96
C ASN A 167 -37.64 -61.74 12.77
N ASP A 168 -36.48 -62.30 13.10
CA ASP A 168 -36.40 -63.51 13.93
C ASP A 168 -37.00 -63.31 15.33
N ALA A 169 -36.74 -62.15 15.96
CA ALA A 169 -37.34 -61.81 17.24
C ALA A 169 -38.86 -61.66 17.15
N PHE A 170 -39.37 -61.08 16.06
CA PHE A 170 -40.81 -60.97 15.81
C PHE A 170 -41.46 -62.33 15.59
N ASP A 171 -40.83 -63.21 14.82
CA ASP A 171 -41.32 -64.57 14.58
C ASP A 171 -41.36 -65.40 15.86
N ARG A 172 -40.33 -65.27 16.71
CA ARG A 172 -40.31 -65.87 18.06
C ARG A 172 -41.43 -65.33 18.95
N ALA A 173 -41.60 -64.01 19.00
CA ALA A 173 -42.68 -63.39 19.78
C ALA A 173 -44.07 -63.83 19.29
N GLN A 174 -44.27 -64.01 17.98
CA GLN A 174 -45.49 -64.58 17.43
C GLN A 174 -45.70 -66.04 17.82
N ALA A 175 -44.65 -66.85 17.79
CA ALA A 175 -44.72 -68.25 18.21
C ALA A 175 -45.04 -68.36 19.72
N ASP A 176 -44.39 -67.55 20.56
CA ASP A 176 -44.64 -67.49 21.99
C ASP A 176 -46.07 -67.04 22.28
N LYS A 177 -46.56 -66.01 21.57
CA LYS A 177 -47.95 -65.55 21.69
C LYS A 177 -48.94 -66.64 21.31
N LYS A 178 -48.71 -67.37 20.21
CA LYS A 178 -49.57 -68.50 19.82
C LYS A 178 -49.56 -69.59 20.89
N ALA A 179 -48.39 -69.93 21.44
CA ALA A 179 -48.28 -70.91 22.51
C ALA A 179 -48.97 -70.46 23.80
N GLU A 180 -48.93 -69.16 24.13
CA GLU A 180 -49.65 -68.58 25.26
C GLU A 180 -51.17 -68.59 25.02
N ASP A 181 -51.62 -68.21 23.83
CA ASP A 181 -53.03 -68.27 23.43
C ASP A 181 -53.55 -69.72 23.50
N GLU A 182 -52.77 -70.72 23.06
CA GLU A 182 -53.11 -72.14 23.19
C GLU A 182 -53.18 -72.60 24.66
N ARG A 183 -52.24 -72.14 25.50
CA ARG A 183 -52.28 -72.40 26.95
C ARG A 183 -53.52 -71.79 27.60
N LEU A 184 -53.87 -70.57 27.22
CA LEU A 184 -55.06 -69.88 27.70
C LEU A 184 -56.34 -70.58 27.22
N GLN A 185 -56.39 -71.07 25.98
CA GLN A 185 -57.51 -71.87 25.48
C GLN A 185 -57.66 -73.15 26.28
N LYS A 186 -56.56 -73.89 26.50
CA LYS A 186 -56.58 -75.11 27.31
C LYS A 186 -56.99 -74.84 28.76
N ALA A 187 -56.45 -73.79 29.37
CA ALA A 187 -56.84 -73.37 30.72
C ALA A 187 -58.31 -72.93 30.78
N HIS A 188 -58.83 -72.30 29.73
CA HIS A 188 -60.23 -71.94 29.63
C HIS A 188 -61.13 -73.18 29.46
N GLU A 189 -60.75 -74.14 28.62
CA GLU A 189 -61.46 -75.41 28.48
C GLU A 189 -61.46 -76.22 29.79
N GLU A 190 -60.31 -76.27 30.48
CA GLU A 190 -60.21 -76.88 31.81
C GLU A 190 -61.06 -76.12 32.83
N PHE A 191 -61.09 -74.79 32.78
CA PHE A 191 -61.96 -73.97 33.64
C PHE A 191 -63.44 -74.17 33.32
N ILE A 192 -63.83 -74.36 32.05
CA ILE A 192 -65.20 -74.70 31.67
C ILE A 192 -65.56 -76.12 32.13
N ALA A 193 -64.63 -77.08 32.04
CA ALA A 193 -64.81 -78.43 32.57
C ALA A 193 -64.93 -78.42 34.11
N GLN A 194 -64.12 -77.61 34.80
CA GLN A 194 -64.22 -77.39 36.23
C GLN A 194 -65.50 -76.64 36.61
N GLN A 195 -65.95 -75.64 35.84
CA GLN A 195 -67.24 -74.98 36.04
C GLN A 195 -68.42 -75.91 35.78
N ALA A 196 -68.31 -76.90 34.89
CA ALA A 196 -69.32 -77.94 34.75
C ALA A 196 -69.35 -78.86 35.99
N ALA A 197 -68.19 -79.15 36.58
CA ALA A 197 -68.09 -79.88 37.85
C ALA A 197 -68.48 -79.03 39.07
N GLU A 198 -68.28 -77.72 39.02
CA GLU A 198 -68.58 -76.76 40.08
C GLU A 198 -70.04 -76.29 39.99
N LYS A 199 -70.67 -76.16 38.82
CA LYS A 199 -72.14 -75.98 38.68
C LYS A 199 -72.91 -77.18 39.25
N ALA A 200 -72.29 -78.35 39.32
CA ALA A 200 -72.82 -79.50 40.07
C ALA A 200 -72.65 -79.39 41.60
N LYS A 201 -71.87 -78.41 42.10
CA LYS A 201 -71.66 -78.09 43.53
C LYS A 201 -72.14 -76.69 43.94
N ARG A 202 -72.49 -75.82 42.98
CA ARG A 202 -72.98 -74.46 43.14
C ARG A 202 -74.45 -74.31 42.74
N GLU A 203 -75.25 -75.37 42.93
CA GLU A 203 -76.69 -75.23 43.22
C GLU A 203 -76.97 -75.16 44.74
N THR A 204 -75.95 -75.25 45.59
CA THR A 204 -76.10 -75.16 47.06
C THR A 204 -75.44 -73.96 47.72
N GLU A 205 -74.73 -73.09 46.99
CA GLU A 205 -74.07 -71.92 47.61
C GLU A 205 -74.09 -70.70 46.69
N GLU A 206 -75.28 -70.14 46.50
CA GLU A 206 -75.46 -68.79 46.01
C GLU A 206 -75.37 -67.79 47.19
N LYS A 207 -74.61 -66.69 46.97
CA LYS A 207 -74.65 -65.39 47.67
C LYS A 207 -73.73 -65.16 48.88
N ALA A 208 -72.51 -64.67 48.58
CA ALA A 208 -71.92 -63.50 49.25
C ALA A 208 -70.76 -62.95 48.39
N LYS A 209 -71.09 -62.09 47.42
CA LYS A 209 -70.75 -60.65 47.44
C LYS A 209 -69.25 -60.34 47.36
N ARG A 210 -68.90 -59.85 46.16
CA ARG A 210 -68.07 -58.67 45.90
C ARG A 210 -66.67 -58.69 46.51
N ASP A 211 -65.77 -59.30 45.74
CA ASP A 211 -64.45 -58.73 45.50
C ASP A 211 -64.34 -58.45 44.00
N ILE A 212 -63.82 -57.35 43.46
CA ILE A 212 -63.50 -56.00 43.90
C ILE A 212 -62.95 -55.40 42.60
N GLU A 213 -63.42 -54.21 42.22
CA GLU A 213 -62.59 -53.02 41.91
C GLU A 213 -61.11 -53.23 41.50
N ALA A 214 -60.81 -54.18 40.62
CA ALA A 214 -59.50 -54.40 39.99
C ALA A 214 -59.51 -54.12 38.48
N ALA A 215 -60.68 -53.86 37.90
CA ALA A 215 -60.85 -53.50 36.50
C ALA A 215 -60.71 -51.99 36.25
N GLU A 216 -61.11 -51.13 37.20
CA GLU A 216 -61.10 -49.67 37.00
C GLU A 216 -59.73 -49.00 37.21
N GLN A 217 -58.80 -49.61 37.95
CA GLN A 217 -57.43 -49.07 38.10
C GLN A 217 -56.58 -49.31 36.84
N ARG A 218 -56.81 -50.43 36.12
CA ARG A 218 -56.09 -50.69 34.86
C ARG A 218 -56.53 -49.77 33.72
N GLU A 219 -57.77 -49.28 33.73
CA GLU A 219 -58.26 -48.35 32.71
C GLU A 219 -57.76 -46.91 32.93
N ARG A 220 -57.50 -46.51 34.20
CA ARG A 220 -56.92 -45.20 34.54
C ARG A 220 -55.41 -45.15 34.30
N ASP A 221 -54.69 -46.23 34.60
CA ASP A 221 -53.24 -46.32 34.33
C ASP A 221 -52.92 -46.42 32.83
N ALA A 222 -53.78 -47.06 32.02
CA ALA A 222 -53.64 -47.09 30.57
C ALA A 222 -53.88 -45.71 29.91
N LYS A 223 -54.81 -44.91 30.44
CA LYS A 223 -55.07 -43.53 29.98
C LYS A 223 -53.96 -42.55 30.38
N LEU A 224 -53.45 -42.64 31.61
CA LEU A 224 -52.31 -41.83 32.08
C LEU A 224 -50.99 -42.17 31.37
N ALA A 225 -50.79 -43.41 30.96
CA ALA A 225 -49.63 -43.81 30.15
C ALA A 225 -49.71 -43.31 28.70
N HIS A 226 -50.90 -43.32 28.08
CA HIS A 226 -51.12 -42.77 26.74
C HIS A 226 -50.94 -41.24 26.72
N GLU A 227 -51.47 -40.53 27.72
CA GLU A 227 -51.35 -39.07 27.82
C GLU A 227 -49.88 -38.63 28.08
N ARG A 228 -49.11 -39.40 28.87
CA ARG A 228 -47.66 -39.16 29.04
C ARG A 228 -46.86 -39.46 27.78
N ALA A 229 -47.27 -40.44 26.97
CA ALA A 229 -46.64 -40.74 25.69
C ALA A 229 -46.92 -39.65 24.63
N GLU A 230 -48.15 -39.13 24.57
CA GLU A 230 -48.51 -38.01 23.70
C GLU A 230 -47.83 -36.70 24.12
N GLN A 231 -47.77 -36.40 25.42
CA GLN A 231 -47.04 -35.22 25.92
C GLN A 231 -45.54 -35.31 25.64
N LYS A 232 -44.94 -36.50 25.75
CA LYS A 232 -43.52 -36.69 25.42
C LYS A 232 -43.27 -36.57 23.91
N ALA A 233 -44.14 -37.12 23.07
CA ALA A 233 -44.06 -36.96 21.62
C ALA A 233 -44.29 -35.51 21.16
N GLU A 234 -45.11 -34.74 21.86
CA GLU A 234 -45.32 -33.32 21.58
C GLU A 234 -44.15 -32.45 22.08
N GLN A 235 -43.56 -32.80 23.22
CA GLN A 235 -42.34 -32.16 23.73
C GLN A 235 -41.15 -32.42 22.79
N ASP A 236 -40.97 -33.67 22.32
CA ASP A 236 -39.89 -34.04 21.39
C ASP A 236 -40.05 -33.33 20.03
N LYS A 237 -41.29 -33.09 19.57
CA LYS A 237 -41.55 -32.27 18.36
C LYS A 237 -41.24 -30.79 18.57
N LYS A 238 -41.58 -30.23 19.73
CA LYS A 238 -41.28 -28.83 20.08
C LYS A 238 -39.77 -28.61 20.24
N ASP A 239 -39.06 -29.57 20.84
CA ASP A 239 -37.61 -29.51 21.03
C ASP A 239 -36.85 -29.70 19.71
N ALA A 240 -37.34 -30.56 18.81
CA ALA A 240 -36.78 -30.70 17.46
C ALA A 240 -36.98 -29.43 16.60
N ALA A 241 -38.15 -28.78 16.68
CA ALA A 241 -38.42 -27.52 16.00
C ALA A 241 -37.59 -26.36 16.57
N ALA A 242 -37.42 -26.28 17.89
CA ALA A 242 -36.60 -25.28 18.56
C ALA A 242 -35.10 -25.43 18.23
N LYS A 243 -34.62 -26.67 18.09
CA LYS A 243 -33.24 -26.95 17.67
C LYS A 243 -32.98 -26.55 16.22
N ALA A 244 -33.92 -26.85 15.32
CA ALA A 244 -33.81 -26.43 13.91
C ALA A 244 -33.84 -24.91 13.74
N GLU A 245 -34.60 -24.19 14.56
CA GLU A 245 -34.63 -22.72 14.54
C GLU A 245 -33.34 -22.11 15.12
N ARG A 246 -32.78 -22.69 16.19
CA ARG A 246 -31.47 -22.29 16.72
C ARG A 246 -30.34 -22.51 15.73
N GLU A 247 -30.32 -23.66 15.05
CA GLU A 247 -29.30 -23.96 14.03
C GLU A 247 -29.38 -22.99 12.83
N LYS A 248 -30.59 -22.56 12.43
CA LYS A 248 -30.76 -21.51 11.41
C LYS A 248 -30.28 -20.13 11.88
N GLN A 249 -30.58 -19.76 13.12
CA GLN A 249 -30.14 -18.48 13.70
C GLN A 249 -28.62 -18.43 13.91
N GLU A 250 -28.01 -19.55 14.31
CA GLU A 250 -26.55 -19.68 14.43
C GLU A 250 -25.85 -19.62 13.07
N ALA A 251 -26.44 -20.21 12.02
CA ALA A 251 -25.91 -20.12 10.66
C ALA A 251 -25.93 -18.67 10.12
N ILE A 252 -27.03 -17.94 10.34
CA ILE A 252 -27.15 -16.52 9.93
C ILE A 252 -26.17 -15.64 10.74
N ALA A 253 -26.04 -15.87 12.04
CA ALA A 253 -25.09 -15.13 12.87
C ALA A 253 -23.63 -15.40 12.49
N ALA A 254 -23.30 -16.64 12.12
CA ALA A 254 -21.97 -17.01 11.64
C ALA A 254 -21.65 -16.36 10.29
N GLU A 255 -22.61 -16.26 9.37
CA GLU A 255 -22.45 -15.58 8.09
C GLU A 255 -22.28 -14.07 8.25
N GLN A 256 -23.08 -13.43 9.12
CA GLN A 256 -22.93 -12.01 9.45
C GLN A 256 -21.58 -11.69 10.10
N ARG A 257 -21.08 -12.57 10.98
CA ARG A 257 -19.76 -12.41 11.59
C ARG A 257 -18.63 -12.52 10.56
N LYS A 258 -18.72 -13.47 9.61
CA LYS A 258 -17.75 -13.59 8.50
C LYS A 258 -17.78 -12.36 7.58
N ALA A 259 -18.97 -11.81 7.30
CA ALA A 259 -19.10 -10.59 6.51
C ALA A 259 -18.49 -9.37 7.23
N GLN A 260 -18.69 -9.25 8.55
CA GLN A 260 -18.11 -8.18 9.37
C GLN A 260 -16.58 -8.29 9.46
N GLU A 261 -16.05 -9.50 9.68
CA GLU A 261 -14.60 -9.76 9.73
C GLU A 261 -13.93 -9.46 8.37
N ALA A 262 -14.59 -9.76 7.25
CA ALA A 262 -14.10 -9.41 5.92
C ALA A 262 -14.09 -7.88 5.69
N ALA A 263 -15.15 -7.18 6.10
CA ALA A 263 -15.22 -5.72 5.99
C ALA A 263 -14.17 -5.02 6.86
N ASP A 264 -13.93 -5.53 8.07
CA ASP A 264 -12.91 -4.99 8.97
C ASP A 264 -11.49 -5.28 8.47
N ARG A 265 -11.25 -6.42 7.82
CA ARG A 265 -9.96 -6.71 7.16
C ARG A 265 -9.69 -5.74 6.02
N ILE A 266 -10.68 -5.48 5.17
CA ILE A 266 -10.56 -4.51 4.06
C ILE A 266 -10.27 -3.10 4.59
N LYS A 267 -10.95 -2.68 5.67
CA LYS A 267 -10.68 -1.37 6.31
C LYS A 267 -9.27 -1.28 6.90
N ARG A 268 -8.77 -2.33 7.56
CA ARG A 268 -7.40 -2.36 8.10
C ARG A 268 -6.36 -2.35 6.99
N GLU A 269 -6.56 -3.11 5.92
CA GLU A 269 -5.66 -3.12 4.75
C GLU A 269 -5.63 -1.75 4.06
N ALA A 270 -6.79 -1.08 3.92
CA ALA A 270 -6.86 0.27 3.38
C ALA A 270 -6.15 1.31 4.28
N GLN A 271 -6.37 1.24 5.60
CA GLN A 271 -5.70 2.12 6.56
C GLN A 271 -4.18 1.92 6.54
N GLN A 272 -3.71 0.67 6.50
CA GLN A 272 -2.27 0.37 6.42
C GLN A 272 -1.63 0.90 5.12
N LYS A 273 -2.34 0.86 3.99
CA LYS A 273 -1.85 1.42 2.73
C LYS A 273 -1.75 2.95 2.78
N GLU A 274 -2.74 3.62 3.35
CA GLU A 274 -2.70 5.08 3.52
C GLU A 274 -1.64 5.52 4.53
N ASP A 275 -1.52 4.81 5.66
CA ASP A 275 -0.48 5.07 6.66
C ASP A 275 0.92 4.84 6.06
N ALA A 276 1.10 3.80 5.23
CA ALA A 276 2.36 3.55 4.53
C ALA A 276 2.69 4.63 3.49
N ARG A 277 1.69 5.14 2.75
CA ARG A 277 1.87 6.27 1.83
C ARG A 277 2.29 7.54 2.58
N LEU A 278 1.63 7.83 3.70
CA LEU A 278 1.94 9.00 4.50
C LEU A 278 3.34 8.90 5.15
N ALA A 279 3.75 7.70 5.58
CA ALA A 279 5.09 7.45 6.10
C ALA A 279 6.16 7.64 5.03
N GLU A 280 5.93 7.16 3.81
CA GLU A 280 6.86 7.33 2.69
C GLU A 280 6.96 8.79 2.24
N GLU A 281 5.84 9.51 2.19
CA GLU A 281 5.83 10.95 1.89
C GLU A 281 6.61 11.75 2.93
N LYS A 282 6.45 11.43 4.22
CA LYS A 282 7.24 12.02 5.30
C LYS A 282 8.73 11.70 5.16
N ARG A 283 9.10 10.45 4.84
CA ARG A 283 10.49 10.06 4.64
C ARG A 283 11.15 10.85 3.51
N ILE A 284 10.45 11.03 2.38
CA ILE A 284 10.94 11.82 1.24
C ILE A 284 11.09 13.30 1.63
N ALA A 285 10.13 13.85 2.36
CA ALA A 285 10.18 15.24 2.83
C ALA A 285 11.34 15.46 3.82
N ASP A 286 11.53 14.57 4.79
CA ASP A 286 12.60 14.63 5.79
C ASP A 286 13.98 14.47 5.13
N GLU A 287 14.11 13.56 4.16
CA GLU A 287 15.36 13.39 3.39
C GLU A 287 15.68 14.63 2.53
N ALA A 288 14.67 15.23 1.89
CA ALA A 288 14.84 16.48 1.14
C ALA A 288 15.25 17.64 2.07
N ALA A 289 14.64 17.75 3.25
CA ALA A 289 14.98 18.74 4.26
C ALA A 289 16.42 18.54 4.78
N ALA A 290 16.83 17.31 5.05
CA ALA A 290 18.20 16.97 5.46
C ALA A 290 19.23 17.31 4.37
N ARG A 291 18.93 17.04 3.10
CA ARG A 291 19.79 17.43 1.96
C ARG A 291 19.91 18.95 1.84
N ALA A 292 18.80 19.69 1.94
CA ALA A 292 18.81 21.14 1.89
C ALA A 292 19.59 21.77 3.05
N ALA A 293 19.43 21.23 4.26
CA ALA A 293 20.18 21.68 5.44
C ALA A 293 21.69 21.41 5.29
N ASN A 294 22.07 20.24 4.77
CA ASN A 294 23.47 19.90 4.51
C ASN A 294 24.08 20.82 3.42
N GLU A 295 23.35 21.11 2.34
CA GLU A 295 23.82 22.02 1.30
C GLU A 295 24.00 23.45 1.85
N ALA A 296 23.07 23.94 2.65
CA ALA A 296 23.18 25.24 3.31
C ALA A 296 24.37 25.28 4.26
N HIS A 297 24.57 24.25 5.09
CA HIS A 297 25.73 24.15 5.97
C HIS A 297 27.04 24.16 5.19
N ARG A 298 27.14 23.38 4.09
CA ARG A 298 28.32 23.35 3.21
C ARG A 298 28.61 24.71 2.57
N LYS A 299 27.58 25.45 2.13
CA LYS A 299 27.74 26.81 1.59
C LYS A 299 28.25 27.78 2.65
N THR A 300 27.69 27.73 3.86
CA THR A 300 28.11 28.58 4.99
C THR A 300 29.56 28.30 5.38
N VAL A 301 29.92 27.02 5.59
CA VAL A 301 31.28 26.61 5.94
C VAL A 301 32.25 26.95 4.82
N GLY A 302 31.91 26.65 3.56
CA GLY A 302 32.75 26.98 2.41
C GLY A 302 33.01 28.48 2.27
N THR A 303 31.99 29.31 2.48
CA THR A 303 32.13 30.78 2.47
C THR A 303 33.01 31.26 3.61
N ALA A 304 32.82 30.72 4.82
CA ALA A 304 33.65 31.07 5.98
C ALA A 304 35.13 30.72 5.76
N VAL A 305 35.43 29.54 5.18
CA VAL A 305 36.81 29.13 4.86
C VAL A 305 37.42 30.02 3.78
N VAL A 306 36.69 30.34 2.71
CA VAL A 306 37.18 31.26 1.65
C VAL A 306 37.47 32.65 2.22
N ASN A 307 36.59 33.18 3.07
CA ASN A 307 36.82 34.48 3.72
C ASN A 307 38.06 34.45 4.62
N GLY A 308 38.22 33.40 5.43
CA GLY A 308 39.41 33.24 6.29
C GLY A 308 40.71 33.11 5.49
N LEU A 309 40.69 32.45 4.33
CA LEU A 309 41.84 32.35 3.43
C LEU A 309 42.21 33.69 2.78
N ILE A 310 41.21 34.54 2.47
CA ILE A 310 41.45 35.89 1.96
C ILE A 310 42.05 36.78 3.07
N GLU A 311 41.45 36.75 4.26
CA GLU A 311 41.80 37.67 5.35
C GLU A 311 43.14 37.35 6.02
N HIS A 312 43.45 36.07 6.24
CA HIS A 312 44.65 35.66 6.99
C HIS A 312 45.81 35.17 6.12
N ALA A 313 45.52 34.60 4.95
CA ALA A 313 46.56 34.10 4.04
C ALA A 313 46.82 35.01 2.83
N GLY A 314 46.06 36.11 2.67
CA GLY A 314 46.27 37.10 1.62
C GLY A 314 46.02 36.57 0.20
N LEU A 315 45.26 35.47 0.07
CA LEU A 315 44.95 34.83 -1.21
C LEU A 315 43.89 35.64 -1.96
N THR A 316 44.00 35.69 -3.29
CA THR A 316 42.90 36.21 -4.11
C THR A 316 41.70 35.25 -4.04
N ARG A 317 40.49 35.74 -4.36
CA ARG A 317 39.26 34.93 -4.27
C ARG A 317 39.35 33.63 -5.08
N GLU A 318 39.95 33.67 -6.26
CA GLU A 318 40.14 32.49 -7.12
C GLU A 318 41.12 31.49 -6.48
N GLN A 319 42.21 31.97 -5.91
CA GLN A 319 43.19 31.12 -5.21
C GLN A 319 42.60 30.51 -3.94
N ALA A 320 41.80 31.26 -3.17
CA ALA A 320 41.12 30.75 -1.98
C ALA A 320 40.11 29.64 -2.31
N ILE A 321 39.37 29.76 -3.43
CA ILE A 321 38.47 28.70 -3.91
C ILE A 321 39.26 27.47 -4.35
N ALA A 322 40.37 27.65 -5.07
CA ALA A 322 41.23 26.54 -5.49
C ALA A 322 41.83 25.79 -4.29
N THR A 323 42.30 26.51 -3.28
CA THR A 323 42.83 25.93 -2.04
C THR A 323 41.73 25.21 -1.24
N LEU A 324 40.53 25.77 -1.14
CA LEU A 324 39.38 25.07 -0.53
C LEU A 324 39.06 23.76 -1.27
N CYS A 325 39.05 23.75 -2.61
CA CYS A 325 38.85 22.53 -3.38
C CYS A 325 39.95 21.49 -3.15
N ALA A 326 41.22 21.90 -3.06
CA ALA A 326 42.33 21.01 -2.76
C ALA A 326 42.24 20.41 -1.34
N ILE A 327 41.81 21.20 -0.35
CA ILE A 327 41.54 20.72 1.02
C ILE A 327 40.36 19.75 1.03
N LYS A 328 39.25 20.10 0.35
CA LYS A 328 38.04 19.27 0.25
C LYS A 328 38.34 17.90 -0.39
N ASP A 329 39.19 17.88 -1.42
CA ASP A 329 39.59 16.66 -2.13
C ASP A 329 40.72 15.89 -1.39
N SER A 330 41.07 16.27 -0.16
CA SER A 330 42.16 15.67 0.64
C SER A 330 43.53 15.64 -0.05
N LYS A 331 43.79 16.59 -0.96
CA LYS A 331 45.07 16.71 -1.69
C LYS A 331 46.17 17.39 -0.86
N ILE A 332 45.82 18.03 0.25
CA ILE A 332 46.77 18.68 1.17
C ILE A 332 46.90 17.81 2.42
N PRO A 333 48.04 17.15 2.66
CA PRO A 333 48.27 16.39 3.89
C PRO A 333 48.46 17.33 5.09
N HIS A 334 48.09 16.87 6.29
CA HIS A 334 48.28 17.58 7.57
C HIS A 334 47.70 19.01 7.61
N THR A 335 46.40 19.13 7.36
CA THR A 335 45.65 20.41 7.42
C THR A 335 45.53 21.03 8.81
N ASN A 336 45.95 20.33 9.87
CA ASN A 336 45.96 20.84 11.23
C ASN A 336 47.35 20.60 11.84
N ILE A 337 48.06 21.67 12.19
CA ILE A 337 49.41 21.64 12.74
C ILE A 337 49.36 22.29 14.12
N HIS A 338 49.62 21.50 15.17
CA HIS A 338 49.84 21.99 16.52
C HIS A 338 51.35 21.95 16.80
N TYR A 339 51.93 23.09 17.18
CA TYR A 339 53.34 23.22 17.54
C TYR A 339 53.62 22.77 18.98
#